data_AF-A0A7S0FJK8-F1
#
_entry.id   AF-A0A7S0FJK8-F1
#
_cell.length_a   1.000
_cell.length_b   1.000
_cell.length_c   1.000
_cell.angle_alpha   90.00
_cell.angle_beta   90.00
_cell.angle_gamma   90.00
#
_symmetry.space_group_name_H-M   'P 1'
#
loop_
_entity.id
_entity.type
_entity.pdbx_description
1 polymer ?
#
loop_
_entity_poly.entity_id
_entity_poly.type
_entity_poly.pdbx_seq_one_letter_code
_entity_poly.pdbx_strand_id
1 'polypeptide(L)'
;VHALSASVPNLVEEWTHWMSQTGIFSRKRMKEIIEELGPMPGNAGDRAIWVGSLLNPVRGYSKQVCLEIRPALLSSASDLERITLSCIALQSSIDHMSGKKLLF
;
A
#
# COMPACT_ATOMS: atom_id res chain seq x y z
N VAL A 1 12.16 -9.13 -9.92
CA VAL A 1 10.79 -8.58 -10.12
C VAL A 1 9.70 -9.58 -9.70
N HIS A 2 9.66 -10.80 -10.25
CA HIS A 2 8.57 -11.76 -9.97
C HIS A 2 8.35 -12.10 -8.49
N ALA A 3 9.40 -12.43 -7.74
CA ALA A 3 9.27 -12.77 -6.30
C ALA A 3 8.72 -11.61 -5.45
N LEU A 4 9.19 -10.38 -5.69
CA LEU A 4 8.68 -9.17 -5.03
C LEU A 4 7.23 -8.85 -5.42
N SER A 5 6.90 -8.96 -6.71
CA SER A 5 5.51 -8.76 -7.15
C SER A 5 4.56 -9.79 -6.53
N ALA A 6 5.04 -11.03 -6.34
CA ALA A 6 4.27 -12.11 -5.73
C ALA A 6 3.99 -11.91 -4.23
N SER A 7 4.79 -11.11 -3.51
CA SER A 7 4.53 -10.81 -2.09
C SER A 7 3.49 -9.70 -1.89
N VAL A 8 3.23 -8.88 -2.91
CA VAL A 8 2.30 -7.73 -2.81
C VAL A 8 0.88 -8.12 -2.37
N PRO A 9 0.24 -9.18 -2.89
CA PRO A 9 -1.10 -9.56 -2.44
C PRO A 9 -1.17 -9.80 -0.92
N ASN A 10 -0.19 -10.53 -0.38
CA ASN A 10 -0.12 -10.83 1.06
C ASN A 10 0.11 -9.55 1.87
N LEU A 11 1.00 -8.66 1.40
CA LEU A 11 1.24 -7.37 2.06
C LEU A 11 -0.01 -6.48 2.04
N VAL A 12 -0.78 -6.47 0.95
CA VAL A 12 -2.04 -5.71 0.87
C VAL A 12 -3.07 -6.28 1.82
N GLU A 13 -3.21 -7.62 1.90
CA GLU A 13 -4.12 -8.27 2.84
C GLU A 13 -3.77 -7.91 4.30
N GLU A 14 -2.50 -8.05 4.68
CA GLU A 14 -2.03 -7.68 6.01
C GLU A 14 -2.23 -6.19 6.31
N TRP A 15 -1.93 -5.32 5.35
CA TRP A 15 -2.16 -3.89 5.50
C TRP A 15 -3.65 -3.57 5.71
N THR A 16 -4.56 -4.18 4.95
CA THR A 16 -6.00 -3.99 5.15
C THR A 16 -6.49 -4.50 6.51
N HIS A 17 -5.90 -5.58 7.00
CA HIS A 17 -6.17 -6.11 8.33
C HIS A 17 -5.82 -5.06 9.39
N TRP A 18 -4.62 -4.48 9.34
CA TRP A 18 -4.17 -3.46 10.29
C TRP A 18 -4.94 -2.15 10.20
N MET A 19 -5.28 -1.69 8.99
CA MET A 19 -6.16 -0.52 8.81
C MET A 19 -7.52 -0.72 9.48
N SER A 20 -8.01 -1.97 9.49
CA SER A 20 -9.24 -2.35 10.16
C SER A 20 -9.09 -2.49 11.67
N GLN A 21 -7.98 -3.05 12.16
CA GLN A 21 -7.72 -3.24 13.59
C GLN A 21 -7.49 -1.92 14.33
N THR A 22 -6.80 -0.98 13.70
CA THR A 22 -6.53 0.35 14.27
C THR A 22 -7.76 1.26 14.31
N GLY A 23 -8.87 0.84 13.67
CA GLY A 23 -10.10 1.63 13.58
C GLY A 23 -10.01 2.81 12.61
N ILE A 24 -8.94 2.91 11.82
CA ILE A 24 -8.78 3.95 10.80
C ILE A 24 -9.88 3.80 9.76
N PHE A 25 -10.04 2.58 9.26
CA PHE A 25 -11.17 2.22 8.40
C PHE A 25 -11.93 1.05 9.00
N SER A 26 -13.25 1.01 8.76
CA SER A 26 -13.99 -0.23 8.97
C SER A 26 -13.59 -1.24 7.89
N ARG A 27 -13.74 -2.55 8.20
CA ARG A 27 -13.56 -3.61 7.19
C ARG A 27 -14.43 -3.38 5.95
N LYS A 28 -15.65 -2.86 6.14
CA LYS A 28 -16.56 -2.50 5.05
C LYS A 28 -15.95 -1.41 4.18
N ARG A 29 -15.43 -0.33 4.78
CA ARG A 29 -14.84 0.77 4.01
C ARG A 29 -13.57 0.34 3.28
N MET A 30 -12.74 -0.51 3.88
CA MET A 30 -11.58 -1.10 3.20
C MET A 30 -11.99 -1.91 1.97
N LYS A 31 -13.05 -2.70 2.07
CA LYS A 31 -13.59 -3.47 0.95
C LYS A 31 -14.10 -2.56 -0.16
N GLU A 32 -14.88 -1.54 0.17
CA GLU A 32 -15.37 -0.54 -0.79
C GLU A 32 -14.23 0.15 -1.53
N ILE A 33 -13.16 0.57 -0.82
CA ILE A 33 -11.99 1.21 -1.45
C ILE A 33 -11.31 0.28 -2.45
N ILE A 34 -11.13 -1.01 -2.10
CA ILE A 34 -10.52 -2.00 -3.01
C ILE A 34 -11.42 -2.25 -4.22
N GLU A 35 -12.74 -2.33 -4.02
CA GLU A 35 -13.72 -2.48 -5.10
C GLU A 35 -13.71 -1.25 -6.04
N GLU A 36 -13.66 -0.03 -5.49
CA GLU A 36 -13.54 1.23 -6.23
C GLU A 36 -12.23 1.30 -7.06
N LEU A 37 -11.12 0.77 -6.53
CA LEU A 37 -9.84 0.69 -7.23
C LEU A 37 -9.81 -0.32 -8.38
N GLY A 38 -10.70 -1.31 -8.34
CA GLY A 38 -10.71 -2.44 -9.26
C GLY A 38 -9.69 -3.53 -8.95
N PRO A 39 -9.66 -4.61 -9.74
CA PRO A 39 -8.83 -5.79 -9.47
C PRO A 39 -7.34 -5.47 -9.52
N MET A 40 -6.56 -6.12 -8.65
CA MET A 40 -5.10 -5.98 -8.63
C MET A 40 -4.49 -6.51 -9.94
N PRO A 41 -3.66 -5.72 -10.66
CA PRO A 41 -3.04 -6.15 -11.91
C PRO A 41 -2.05 -7.32 -11.76
N GLY A 42 -1.92 -8.12 -12.81
CA GLY A 42 -0.99 -9.26 -12.88
C GLY A 42 0.48 -8.87 -13.13
N ASN A 43 0.72 -7.81 -13.88
CA ASN A 43 2.07 -7.32 -14.19
C ASN A 43 2.61 -6.40 -13.07
N ALA A 44 3.93 -6.34 -12.91
CA ALA A 44 4.56 -5.66 -11.77
C ALA A 44 4.41 -4.14 -11.82
N GLY A 45 4.54 -3.51 -13.00
CA GLY A 45 4.42 -2.07 -13.17
C GLY A 45 3.04 -1.56 -12.78
N ASP A 46 1.99 -2.12 -13.37
CA ASP A 46 0.60 -1.72 -13.08
C ASP A 46 0.21 -2.06 -11.64
N ARG A 47 0.70 -3.18 -11.10
CA ARG A 47 0.50 -3.55 -9.71
C ARG A 47 1.09 -2.51 -8.76
N ALA A 48 2.29 -1.99 -9.06
CA ALA A 48 2.91 -0.96 -8.25
C ALA A 48 2.10 0.35 -8.28
N ILE A 49 1.57 0.74 -9.45
CA ILE A 49 0.67 1.89 -9.58
C ILE A 49 -0.63 1.67 -8.81
N TRP A 50 -1.22 0.47 -8.88
CA TRP A 50 -2.41 0.10 -8.12
C TRP A 50 -2.17 0.24 -6.61
N VAL A 51 -1.03 -0.25 -6.10
CA VAL A 51 -0.64 -0.08 -4.69
C VAL A 51 -0.43 1.40 -4.35
N GLY A 52 0.21 2.16 -5.24
CA GLY A 52 0.38 3.60 -5.08
C GLY A 52 -0.95 4.35 -4.95
N SER A 53 -1.96 3.93 -5.71
CA SER A 53 -3.32 4.47 -5.62
C SER A 53 -4.02 4.08 -4.32
N LEU A 54 -3.78 2.88 -3.82
CA LEU A 54 -4.31 2.40 -2.54
C LEU A 54 -3.68 3.14 -1.34
N LEU A 55 -2.37 3.39 -1.40
CA LEU A 55 -1.58 3.99 -0.32
C LEU A 55 -1.52 5.52 -0.35
N ASN A 56 -1.86 6.15 -1.49
CA ASN A 56 -2.04 7.59 -1.65
C ASN A 56 -2.70 8.17 -0.38
N PRO A 57 -2.24 9.32 0.19
CA PRO A 57 -2.59 9.72 1.54
C PRO A 57 -4.06 9.55 1.69
N VAL A 58 -4.41 8.63 2.57
CA VAL A 58 -5.79 8.29 2.82
C VAL A 58 -6.45 9.60 3.21
N ARG A 59 -7.13 10.23 2.24
CA ARG A 59 -7.45 11.66 2.32
C ARG A 59 -8.48 11.81 3.44
N GLY A 60 -8.18 12.64 4.43
CA GLY A 60 -9.07 12.91 5.56
C GLY A 60 -8.60 12.41 6.93
N TYR A 61 -7.40 11.82 7.05
CA TYR A 61 -6.87 11.39 8.35
C TYR A 61 -5.84 12.34 8.93
N SER A 62 -5.99 12.63 10.23
CA SER A 62 -5.02 13.39 11.03
C SER A 62 -3.78 12.58 11.41
N LYS A 63 -3.85 11.24 11.34
CA LYS A 63 -2.73 10.33 11.60
C LYS A 63 -2.17 9.79 10.30
N GLN A 64 -0.91 10.15 9.99
CA GLN A 64 -0.18 9.64 8.84
C GLN A 64 0.16 8.17 9.09
N VAL A 65 -0.45 7.26 8.34
CA VAL A 65 -0.22 5.81 8.45
C VAL A 65 0.61 5.23 7.33
N CYS A 66 0.86 6.01 6.27
CA CYS A 66 1.75 5.67 5.18
C CYS A 66 2.44 6.95 4.67
N LEU A 67 3.64 6.78 4.11
CA LEU A 67 4.32 7.85 3.39
C LEU A 67 3.59 8.16 2.08
N GLU A 68 3.66 9.41 1.64
CA GLU A 68 3.26 9.75 0.27
C GLU A 68 4.34 9.27 -0.70
N ILE A 69 4.00 8.25 -1.50
CA ILE A 69 4.91 7.56 -2.41
C ILE A 69 4.67 7.88 -3.90
N ARG A 70 3.56 8.55 -4.25
CA ARG A 70 3.23 8.78 -5.67
C ARG A 70 4.32 9.54 -6.45
N PRO A 71 4.94 10.61 -5.92
CA PRO A 71 6.02 11.29 -6.65
C PRO A 71 7.20 10.36 -6.98
N ALA A 72 7.59 9.51 -6.02
CA ALA A 72 8.68 8.56 -6.20
C ALA A 72 8.30 7.43 -7.17
N LEU A 73 7.07 6.91 -7.07
CA LEU A 73 6.55 5.89 -8.00
C LEU A 73 6.53 6.39 -9.45
N LEU A 74 6.00 7.60 -9.68
CA LEU A 74 5.91 8.17 -11.03
C LEU A 74 7.28 8.56 -11.61
N SER A 75 8.26 8.84 -10.74
CA SER A 75 9.63 9.19 -11.14
C SER A 75 10.54 7.97 -11.31
N SER A 76 10.08 6.76 -10.97
CA SER A 76 10.87 5.53 -11.08
C SER A 76 11.16 5.18 -12.55
N ALA A 77 12.40 4.79 -12.82
CA ALA A 77 12.89 4.46 -14.16
C ALA A 77 12.52 3.04 -14.59
N SER A 78 12.15 2.16 -13.65
CA SER A 78 11.78 0.77 -13.96
C SER A 78 10.64 0.23 -13.10
N ASP A 79 9.96 -0.81 -13.62
CA ASP A 79 8.94 -1.54 -12.85
C ASP A 79 9.49 -2.22 -11.60
N LEU A 80 10.78 -2.59 -11.61
CA LEU A 80 11.46 -3.12 -10.43
C LEU A 80 11.55 -2.08 -9.31
N GLU A 81 11.93 -0.85 -9.64
CA GLU A 81 11.97 0.25 -8.68
C GLU A 81 10.58 0.55 -8.14
N ARG A 82 9.58 0.62 -9.03
CA ARG A 82 8.18 0.87 -8.65
C ARG A 82 7.68 -0.17 -7.65
N ILE A 83 7.82 -1.46 -7.97
CA ILE A 83 7.32 -2.53 -7.09
C ILE A 83 8.11 -2.59 -5.78
N THR A 84 9.42 -2.28 -5.82
CA THR A 84 10.24 -2.20 -4.61
C THR A 84 9.76 -1.09 -3.69
N LEU A 85 9.50 0.11 -4.22
CA LEU A 85 8.94 1.23 -3.47
C LEU A 85 7.57 0.88 -2.88
N SER A 86 6.68 0.25 -3.66
CA SER A 86 5.37 -0.21 -3.19
C SER A 86 5.48 -1.19 -2.01
N CYS A 87 6.37 -2.18 -2.10
CA CYS A 87 6.59 -3.15 -1.02
C CYS A 87 7.16 -2.48 0.24
N ILE A 88 8.14 -1.58 0.09
CA ILE A 88 8.72 -0.83 1.21
C ILE A 88 7.66 0.02 1.89
N ALA A 89 6.80 0.68 1.12
CA ALA A 89 5.75 1.53 1.65
C ALA A 89 4.68 0.73 2.43
N LEU A 90 4.22 -0.39 1.85
CA LEU A 90 3.30 -1.32 2.52
C LEU A 90 3.91 -1.81 3.83
N GLN A 91 5.13 -2.34 3.79
CA GLN A 91 5.79 -2.90 4.97
C GLN A 91 6.03 -1.83 6.04
N SER A 92 6.44 -0.62 5.66
CA SER A 92 6.67 0.47 6.61
C SER A 92 5.37 0.93 7.28
N SER A 93 4.27 0.94 6.53
CA SER A 93 2.94 1.24 7.05
C SER A 93 2.45 0.16 8.02
N ILE A 94 2.63 -1.13 7.67
CA ILE A 94 2.33 -2.27 8.54
C ILE A 94 3.16 -2.21 9.82
N ASP A 95 4.48 -2.00 9.70
CA ASP A 95 5.38 -1.93 10.85
C ASP A 95 5.01 -0.78 11.79
N HIS A 96 4.50 0.34 11.26
CA HIS A 96 4.01 1.46 12.06
C HIS A 96 2.69 1.14 12.77
N MET A 97 1.70 0.61 12.05
CA MET A 97 0.40 0.27 12.63
C MET A 97 0.49 -0.86 13.66
N SER A 98 1.40 -1.81 13.47
CA SER A 98 1.67 -2.91 14.40
C SER A 98 2.53 -2.48 15.61
N GLY A 99 3.09 -1.27 15.61
CA GLY A 99 3.98 -0.78 16.67
C GLY A 99 5.41 -1.34 16.61
N LYS A 100 5.76 -2.11 15.56
CA LYS A 100 7.11 -2.68 15.37
C LYS A 100 8.15 -1.60 15.06
N LYS A 101 7.78 -0.57 14.28
CA LYS A 101 8.66 0.56 13.95
C LYS A 101 7.85 1.80 13.61
N LEU A 102 8.14 2.94 14.23
CA LEU A 102 7.47 4.19 13.88
C LEU A 102 7.87 4.70 12.49
N LEU A 103 6.90 5.26 11.77
CA LEU A 103 7.14 5.98 10.50
C LEU A 103 7.83 7.34 10.73
N PHE A 104 7.67 7.93 11.91
CA PHE A 104 8.21 9.22 12.35
C PHE A 104 8.66 9.14 13.81
#